data_AF-A0A938RMU4-F1
#
_entry.id   AF-A0A938RMU4-F1
#
_cell.length_a   1.000
_cell.length_b   1.000
_cell.length_c   1.000
_cell.angle_alpha   90.00
_cell.angle_beta   90.00
_cell.angle_gamma   90.00
#
_symmetry.space_group_name_H-M   'P 1'
#
loop_
_entity.id
_entity.type
_entity.pdbx_description
1 polymer ?
#
loop_
_entity_poly.entity_id
_entity_poly.type
_entity_poly.pdbx_seq_one_letter_code
_entity_poly.pdbx_strand_id
1 'polypeptide(L)'
;MTPRKEISSSLVLVLFSLTFLTYTTRYPLDDWESPGPAVFPLLLGGVLLLLSSWQLIRAVTASKAPIHAKVKGSMMIALKTFFHDNKGEAKVLILTAMLVLYILIMQWIGFFVSTFLLVILSSRLMETKDWLRPTALSLGVCLFCYYLFVGWIKLSLPQGIFF
;
A
#
# COMPACT_ATOMS: atom_id res chain seq x y z
N MET A 1 11.16 -5.10 -21.02
CA MET A 1 12.15 -5.21 -19.93
C MET A 1 13.01 -6.45 -20.17
N THR A 2 14.31 -6.44 -19.89
CA THR A 2 15.18 -7.60 -20.19
C THR A 2 15.02 -8.71 -19.14
N PRO A 3 15.03 -10.00 -19.53
CA PRO A 3 14.77 -11.14 -18.63
C PRO A 3 15.72 -11.17 -17.40
N ARG A 4 16.94 -10.64 -17.54
CA ARG A 4 17.90 -10.48 -16.43
C ARG A 4 17.40 -9.57 -15.31
N LYS A 5 16.59 -8.55 -15.62
CA LYS A 5 16.01 -7.62 -14.63
C LYS A 5 14.89 -8.29 -13.82
N GLU A 6 14.12 -9.19 -14.42
CA GLU A 6 13.04 -9.92 -13.73
C GLU A 6 13.59 -10.96 -12.74
N ILE A 7 14.64 -11.67 -13.13
CA ILE A 7 15.34 -12.61 -12.25
C ILE A 7 15.97 -11.87 -11.06
N SER A 8 16.66 -10.75 -11.31
CA SER A 8 17.25 -9.93 -10.25
C SER A 8 16.19 -9.36 -9.29
N SER A 9 15.07 -8.86 -9.81
CA SER A 9 13.96 -8.37 -8.97
C SER A 9 13.33 -9.49 -8.12
N SER A 10 13.17 -10.69 -8.68
CA SER A 10 12.57 -11.82 -7.97
C SER A 10 13.51 -12.35 -6.90
N LEU A 11 14.82 -12.38 -7.17
CA LEU A 11 15.85 -12.79 -6.21
C LEU A 11 15.90 -11.83 -4.99
N VAL A 12 15.87 -10.52 -5.24
CA VAL A 12 15.83 -9.51 -4.17
C VAL A 12 14.60 -9.68 -3.30
N LEU A 13 13.45 -10.01 -3.91
CA LEU A 13 12.21 -10.25 -3.18
C LEU A 13 12.26 -11.49 -2.31
N VAL A 14 12.81 -12.59 -2.83
CA VAL A 14 13.00 -13.83 -2.07
C VAL A 14 13.90 -13.57 -0.86
N LEU A 15 15.04 -12.89 -1.05
CA LEU A 15 15.96 -12.52 0.02
C LEU A 15 15.28 -11.63 1.08
N PHE A 16 14.57 -10.59 0.66
CA PHE A 16 13.81 -9.74 1.58
C PHE A 16 12.78 -10.53 2.38
N SER A 17 12.07 -11.47 1.74
CA SER A 17 11.10 -12.34 2.42
C SER A 17 11.76 -13.22 3.48
N LEU A 18 12.91 -13.82 3.15
CA LEU A 18 13.67 -14.67 4.06
C LEU A 18 14.15 -13.86 5.27
N THR A 19 14.73 -12.68 5.05
CA THR A 19 15.14 -11.79 6.15
C THR A 19 13.95 -11.35 6.99
N PHE A 20 12.83 -11.01 6.38
CA PHE A 20 11.62 -10.62 7.11
C PHE A 20 11.08 -11.77 7.98
N LEU A 21 11.07 -12.99 7.45
CA LEU A 21 10.66 -14.18 8.20
C LEU A 21 11.63 -14.54 9.33
N THR A 22 12.95 -14.40 9.12
CA THR A 22 13.94 -14.66 10.19
C THR A 22 13.90 -13.62 11.30
N TYR A 23 13.49 -12.38 11.01
CA TYR A 23 13.19 -11.40 12.06
C TYR A 23 11.85 -11.68 12.75
N THR A 24 10.88 -12.22 12.01
CA THR A 24 9.58 -12.59 12.58
C THR A 24 9.69 -13.69 13.64
N THR A 25 10.63 -14.62 13.53
CA THR A 25 10.86 -15.67 14.55
C THR A 25 11.35 -15.13 15.89
N ARG A 26 11.70 -13.83 15.99
CA ARG A 26 11.99 -13.15 17.25
C ARG A 26 10.74 -12.78 18.04
N TYR A 27 9.57 -12.82 17.42
CA TYR A 27 8.30 -12.58 18.08
C TYR A 27 7.70 -13.90 18.58
N PRO A 28 7.08 -13.92 19.77
CA PRO A 28 6.44 -15.11 20.29
C PRO A 28 5.23 -15.50 19.43
N LEU A 29 5.15 -16.79 19.15
CA LEU A 29 3.92 -17.45 18.72
C LEU A 29 3.20 -17.85 20.01
N ASP A 30 2.15 -17.11 20.35
CA ASP A 30 1.28 -17.46 21.48
C ASP A 30 0.30 -18.58 21.07
N ASP A 31 -0.67 -18.88 21.92
CA ASP A 31 -1.57 -20.01 21.78
C ASP A 31 -2.52 -19.94 20.57
N TRP A 32 -3.15 -21.07 20.23
CA TRP A 32 -4.09 -21.16 19.11
C TRP A 32 -5.35 -20.29 19.31
N GLU A 33 -5.76 -20.07 20.56
CA GLU A 33 -6.90 -19.21 20.91
C GLU A 33 -6.55 -17.71 20.89
N SER A 34 -5.27 -17.37 21.04
CA SER A 34 -4.77 -15.99 21.00
C SER A 34 -3.49 -15.94 20.16
N PRO A 35 -3.60 -16.01 18.81
CA PRO A 35 -2.45 -16.05 17.93
C PRO A 35 -1.54 -14.85 18.18
N GLY A 36 -0.31 -15.13 18.62
CA GLY A 36 0.64 -14.11 19.04
C GLY A 36 1.01 -13.12 17.94
N PRO A 37 1.71 -12.02 18.27
CA PRO A 37 2.04 -10.94 17.35
C PRO A 37 2.90 -11.41 16.16
N ALA A 38 3.53 -12.59 16.23
CA ALA A 38 4.27 -13.21 15.15
C ALA A 38 3.38 -13.73 13.98
N VAL A 39 2.11 -14.05 14.23
CA VAL A 39 1.26 -14.74 13.23
C VAL A 39 1.01 -13.88 12.00
N PHE A 40 0.69 -12.59 12.19
CA PHE A 40 0.41 -11.69 11.08
C PHE A 40 1.66 -11.42 10.19
N PRO A 41 2.84 -11.07 10.75
CA PRO A 41 4.08 -11.00 9.98
C PRO A 41 4.45 -12.33 9.31
N LEU A 42 4.23 -13.47 9.97
CA LEU A 42 4.56 -14.79 9.43
C LEU A 42 3.71 -15.14 8.21
N LEU A 43 2.40 -14.86 8.25
CA LEU A 43 1.52 -14.98 7.10
C LEU A 43 1.94 -14.06 5.95
N LEU A 44 2.22 -12.78 6.25
CA LEU A 44 2.65 -11.81 5.24
C LEU A 44 3.99 -12.17 4.59
N GLY A 45 4.94 -12.69 5.36
CA GLY A 45 6.23 -13.15 4.89
C GLY A 45 6.10 -14.45 4.09
N GLY A 46 5.25 -15.38 4.53
CA GLY A 46 4.99 -16.64 3.82
C GLY A 46 4.35 -16.40 2.46
N VAL A 47 3.31 -15.56 2.39
CA VAL A 47 2.68 -15.18 1.12
C VAL A 47 3.67 -14.47 0.19
N LEU A 48 4.52 -13.58 0.73
CA LEU A 48 5.55 -12.91 -0.08
C LEU A 48 6.52 -13.93 -0.67
N LEU A 49 7.05 -14.84 0.15
CA LEU A 49 8.00 -15.87 -0.26
C LEU A 49 7.42 -16.77 -1.35
N LEU A 50 6.16 -17.19 -1.19
CA LEU A 50 5.44 -17.99 -2.17
C LEU A 50 5.31 -17.26 -3.51
N LEU A 51 4.82 -16.01 -3.48
CA LEU A 51 4.62 -15.22 -4.70
C LEU A 51 5.95 -14.88 -5.39
N SER A 52 7.00 -14.56 -4.63
CA SER A 52 8.33 -14.26 -5.19
C SER A 52 9.01 -15.50 -5.78
N SER A 53 8.85 -16.66 -5.14
CA SER A 53 9.39 -17.93 -5.65
C SER A 53 8.65 -18.34 -6.92
N TRP A 54 7.32 -18.22 -6.92
CA TRP A 54 6.49 -18.44 -8.11
C TRP A 54 6.88 -17.53 -9.27
N GLN A 55 7.11 -16.24 -8.99
CA GLN A 55 7.57 -15.29 -9.99
C GLN A 55 8.96 -15.66 -10.54
N LEU A 56 9.88 -16.12 -9.70
CA LEU A 56 11.21 -16.57 -10.11
C LEU A 56 11.13 -17.80 -11.03
N ILE A 57 10.28 -18.78 -10.68
CA ILE A 57 10.04 -19.97 -11.52
C ILE A 57 9.47 -19.55 -12.88
N ARG A 58 8.49 -18.65 -12.89
CA ARG A 58 7.92 -18.11 -14.14
C ARG A 58 8.94 -17.31 -14.95
N ALA A 59 9.78 -16.49 -14.32
CA ALA A 59 10.81 -15.71 -15.02
C ALA A 59 11.87 -16.60 -15.69
N VAL A 60 12.21 -17.73 -15.06
CA VAL A 60 13.16 -18.71 -15.63
C VAL A 60 12.50 -19.54 -16.74
N THR A 61 11.22 -19.91 -16.60
CA THR A 61 10.52 -20.78 -17.54
C THR A 61 9.91 -20.01 -18.74
N ALA A 62 9.47 -18.76 -18.54
CA ALA A 62 8.68 -18.00 -19.50
C ALA A 62 9.51 -17.04 -20.37
N SER A 63 10.66 -17.48 -20.89
CA SER A 63 11.47 -16.68 -21.83
C SER A 63 10.72 -16.22 -23.11
N LYS A 64 9.43 -16.56 -23.29
CA LYS A 64 8.50 -15.92 -24.24
C LYS A 64 7.04 -15.90 -23.71
N ALA A 65 6.65 -14.91 -22.90
CA ALA A 65 5.34 -14.23 -22.92
C ALA A 65 5.14 -13.37 -21.66
N PRO A 66 4.60 -12.14 -21.76
CA PRO A 66 4.50 -11.22 -20.65
C PRO A 66 3.16 -11.38 -19.94
N ILE A 67 3.15 -11.79 -18.66
CA ILE A 67 1.95 -11.67 -17.83
C ILE A 67 2.31 -11.17 -16.43
N HIS A 68 1.94 -9.90 -16.23
CA HIS A 68 1.82 -9.13 -15.00
C HIS A 68 1.23 -9.92 -13.81
N ALA A 69 1.85 -9.75 -12.64
CA ALA A 69 1.22 -9.60 -11.30
C ALA A 69 2.37 -9.40 -10.29
N LYS A 70 2.60 -8.18 -9.76
CA LYS A 70 2.13 -7.71 -8.44
C LYS A 70 2.50 -8.73 -7.34
N VAL A 71 3.34 -8.41 -6.35
CA VAL A 71 2.85 -7.62 -5.21
C VAL A 71 3.91 -6.93 -4.33
N LYS A 72 5.22 -7.24 -4.31
CA LYS A 72 6.05 -6.71 -3.17
C LYS A 72 7.42 -6.07 -3.47
N GLY A 73 7.95 -6.20 -4.70
CA GLY A 73 9.20 -5.53 -5.14
C GLY A 73 8.97 -4.26 -5.96
N SER A 74 7.69 -3.94 -6.17
CA SER A 74 7.16 -2.74 -6.81
C SER A 74 7.52 -1.45 -6.08
N MET A 75 8.23 -1.47 -4.95
CA MET A 75 8.52 -0.24 -4.19
C MET A 75 9.80 0.43 -4.71
N MET A 76 10.94 -0.28 -4.76
CA MET A 76 12.24 0.33 -5.06
C MET A 76 12.56 0.45 -6.56
N ILE A 77 12.03 -0.44 -7.39
CA ILE A 77 12.20 -0.41 -8.86
C ILE A 77 11.14 0.49 -9.51
N ALA A 78 9.93 0.58 -8.95
CA ALA A 78 9.00 1.64 -9.35
C ALA A 78 9.59 3.00 -9.01
N LEU A 79 10.16 3.18 -7.80
CA LEU A 79 10.87 4.39 -7.41
C LEU A 79 11.86 4.87 -8.48
N LYS A 80 12.68 3.98 -9.05
CA LYS A 80 13.70 4.38 -10.04
C LYS A 80 13.19 4.54 -11.48
N THR A 81 12.05 3.94 -11.82
CA THR A 81 11.46 4.00 -13.16
C THR A 81 10.43 5.14 -13.28
N PHE A 82 9.76 5.51 -12.19
CA PHE A 82 8.88 6.70 -12.03
C PHE A 82 9.58 8.05 -12.22
N PHE A 83 10.91 8.09 -12.16
CA PHE A 83 11.66 9.34 -12.36
C PHE A 83 11.95 9.62 -13.85
N HIS A 84 11.57 8.75 -14.79
CA HIS A 84 12.12 8.80 -16.14
C HIS A 84 11.11 8.91 -17.31
N ASP A 85 9.79 8.72 -17.14
CA ASP A 85 8.78 8.75 -18.23
C ASP A 85 7.57 9.70 -17.94
N ASN A 86 7.91 10.87 -17.42
CA ASN A 86 7.46 12.25 -17.65
C ASN A 86 6.03 12.73 -18.03
N LYS A 87 4.92 11.96 -18.03
CA LYS A 87 3.56 12.62 -18.05
C LYS A 87 2.47 11.97 -17.17
N GLY A 88 2.34 10.65 -17.17
CA GLY A 88 1.45 9.94 -16.23
C GLY A 88 2.07 9.76 -14.84
N GLU A 89 3.40 9.74 -14.80
CA GLU A 89 4.22 9.44 -13.62
C GLU A 89 4.21 10.54 -12.57
N ALA A 90 4.17 11.80 -12.99
CA ALA A 90 4.04 12.95 -12.09
C ALA A 90 2.76 12.86 -11.26
N LYS A 91 1.66 12.38 -11.83
CA LYS A 91 0.38 12.25 -11.12
C LYS A 91 0.47 11.22 -9.99
N VAL A 92 1.13 10.08 -10.21
CA VAL A 92 1.30 9.07 -9.16
C VAL A 92 2.23 9.56 -8.06
N LEU A 93 3.30 10.28 -8.40
CA LEU A 93 4.19 10.91 -7.43
C LEU A 93 3.43 11.93 -6.57
N ILE A 94 2.59 12.75 -7.21
CA ILE A 94 1.75 13.74 -6.54
C ILE A 94 0.72 13.06 -5.63
N LEU A 95 0.03 11.99 -6.05
CA LEU A 95 -0.88 11.24 -5.18
C LEU A 95 -0.16 10.64 -3.98
N THR A 96 1.05 10.13 -4.18
CA THR A 96 1.86 9.55 -3.11
C THR A 96 2.28 10.62 -2.12
N ALA A 97 2.76 11.77 -2.61
CA ALA A 97 3.08 12.92 -1.80
C ALA A 97 1.84 13.43 -1.03
N MET A 98 0.67 13.45 -1.66
CA MET A 98 -0.60 13.79 -1.02
C MET A 98 -0.99 12.80 0.09
N LEU A 99 -0.73 11.51 -0.09
CA LEU A 99 -1.02 10.49 0.93
C LEU A 99 -0.08 10.63 2.14
N VAL A 100 1.20 10.88 1.90
CA VAL A 100 2.18 11.15 2.98
C VAL A 100 1.78 12.44 3.71
N LEU A 101 1.44 13.49 2.96
CA LEU A 101 0.98 14.75 3.52
C LEU A 101 -0.30 14.58 4.33
N TYR A 102 -1.24 13.75 3.87
CA TYR A 102 -2.45 13.39 4.60
C TYR A 102 -2.15 12.79 5.97
N ILE A 103 -1.21 11.83 6.05
CA ILE A 103 -0.83 11.22 7.33
C ILE A 103 -0.23 12.26 8.29
N LEU A 104 0.63 13.15 7.76
CA LEU A 104 1.27 14.21 8.56
C LEU A 104 0.27 15.25 9.04
N ILE A 105 -0.65 15.69 8.18
CA ILE A 105 -1.64 16.73 8.48
C ILE A 105 -2.81 16.17 9.30
N MET A 106 -3.15 14.89 9.16
CA MET A 106 -4.23 14.23 9.90
C MET A 106 -4.07 14.45 11.41
N GLN A 107 -2.85 14.39 11.93
CA GLN A 107 -2.59 14.61 13.35
C GLN A 107 -2.98 16.01 13.83
N TRP A 108 -2.94 17.01 12.94
CA TRP A 108 -3.18 18.42 13.25
C TRP A 108 -4.61 18.85 12.93
N ILE A 109 -5.14 18.47 11.77
CA ILE A 109 -6.44 18.97 11.28
C ILE A 109 -7.56 17.94 11.50
N GLY A 110 -7.22 16.69 11.83
CA GLY A 110 -8.16 15.63 12.14
C GLY A 110 -8.60 14.81 10.91
N PHE A 111 -9.18 13.64 11.18
CA PHE A 111 -9.55 12.65 10.18
C PHE A 111 -10.52 13.21 9.11
N PHE A 112 -11.61 13.85 9.53
CA PHE A 112 -12.65 14.31 8.60
C PHE A 112 -12.15 15.29 7.54
N VAL A 113 -11.43 16.33 7.97
CA VAL A 113 -10.96 17.39 7.08
C VAL A 113 -9.84 16.86 6.18
N SER A 114 -8.92 16.07 6.73
CA SER A 114 -7.79 15.50 5.97
C SER A 114 -8.26 14.51 4.90
N THR A 115 -9.20 13.62 5.23
CA THR A 115 -9.76 12.65 4.26
C THR A 115 -10.59 13.35 3.18
N PHE A 116 -11.38 14.37 3.55
CA PHE A 116 -12.14 15.16 2.59
C PHE A 116 -11.21 15.88 1.59
N LEU A 117 -10.12 16.49 2.07
CA LEU A 117 -9.11 17.13 1.22
C LEU A 117 -8.45 16.12 0.29
N LEU A 118 -8.02 14.97 0.80
CA LEU A 118 -7.33 13.92 0.04
C LEU A 118 -8.19 13.42 -1.13
N VAL A 119 -9.48 13.15 -0.89
CA VAL A 119 -10.39 12.62 -1.92
C VAL A 119 -10.67 13.68 -3.00
N ILE A 120 -10.87 14.94 -2.62
CA ILE A 120 -11.05 16.01 -3.60
C ILE A 120 -9.79 16.20 -4.44
N LEU A 121 -8.63 16.33 -3.80
CA LEU A 121 -7.35 16.55 -4.46
C LEU A 121 -6.97 15.40 -5.41
N SER A 122 -7.21 14.15 -4.99
CA SER A 122 -6.98 12.98 -5.84
C SER A 122 -7.94 12.93 -7.04
N SER A 123 -9.22 13.25 -6.84
CA SER A 123 -10.19 13.30 -7.96
C SER A 123 -9.86 14.37 -8.99
N ARG A 124 -9.32 15.52 -8.53
CA ARG A 124 -8.87 16.61 -9.40
C ARG A 124 -7.66 16.23 -10.22
N LEU A 125 -6.71 15.52 -9.61
CA LEU A 125 -5.52 15.04 -10.31
C LEU A 125 -5.86 13.96 -11.36
N MET A 126 -6.92 13.18 -11.12
CA MET A 126 -7.47 12.20 -12.06
C MET A 126 -8.35 12.82 -13.14
N GLU A 127 -8.46 14.14 -13.24
CA GLU A 127 -9.22 14.87 -14.28
C GLU A 127 -10.68 14.42 -14.41
N THR A 128 -11.29 13.99 -13.29
CA THR A 128 -12.72 13.68 -13.30
C THR A 128 -13.53 14.95 -13.54
N LYS A 129 -14.38 14.93 -14.58
CA LYS A 129 -15.10 16.10 -15.09
C LYS A 129 -16.21 16.59 -14.14
N ASP A 130 -16.61 15.76 -13.18
CA ASP A 130 -17.73 15.98 -12.29
C ASP A 130 -17.25 16.29 -10.87
N TRP A 131 -17.71 17.40 -10.28
CA TRP A 131 -17.43 17.78 -8.89
C TRP A 131 -18.34 17.07 -7.88
N LEU A 132 -19.58 16.75 -8.29
CA LEU A 132 -20.59 16.20 -7.38
C LEU A 132 -20.23 14.77 -6.92
N ARG A 133 -19.69 13.96 -7.83
CA ARG A 133 -19.32 12.56 -7.59
C ARG A 133 -18.20 12.42 -6.54
N PRO A 134 -17.06 13.10 -6.66
CA PRO A 134 -15.99 13.00 -5.66
C PRO A 134 -16.37 13.62 -4.32
N THR A 135 -17.20 14.67 -4.28
CA THR A 135 -17.71 15.22 -3.02
C THR A 135 -18.68 14.27 -2.32
N ALA A 136 -19.61 13.64 -3.04
CA ALA A 136 -20.49 12.63 -2.44
C ALA A 136 -19.71 11.40 -1.95
N LEU A 137 -18.70 10.98 -2.72
CA LEU A 137 -17.85 9.84 -2.38
C LEU A 137 -16.95 10.14 -1.17
N SER A 138 -16.38 11.35 -1.07
CA SER A 138 -15.59 11.75 0.10
C SER A 138 -16.43 11.79 1.37
N LEU A 139 -17.64 12.34 1.29
CA LEU A 139 -18.58 12.42 2.41
C LEU A 139 -19.03 11.02 2.84
N GLY A 140 -19.34 10.14 1.89
CA GLY A 140 -19.69 8.74 2.15
C GLY A 140 -18.56 7.96 2.82
N VAL A 141 -17.32 8.09 2.32
CA VAL A 141 -16.14 7.45 2.91
C VAL A 141 -15.88 7.96 4.33
N CYS A 142 -15.96 9.27 4.56
CA CYS A 142 -15.79 9.84 5.90
C CYS A 142 -16.85 9.31 6.89
N LEU A 143 -18.12 9.30 6.51
CA LEU A 143 -19.21 8.80 7.36
C LEU A 143 -19.10 7.31 7.63
N PHE A 144 -18.77 6.52 6.61
CA PHE A 144 -18.58 5.08 6.75
C PHE A 144 -17.42 4.77 7.70
N CYS A 145 -16.27 5.42 7.52
CA CYS A 145 -15.12 5.25 8.40
C CYS A 145 -15.43 5.70 9.83
N TYR A 146 -16.14 6.82 10.02
CA TYR A 146 -16.55 7.25 11.36
C TYR A 146 -17.45 6.21 12.05
N TYR A 147 -18.46 5.71 11.34
CA TYR A 147 -19.36 4.69 11.89
C TYR A 147 -18.60 3.40 12.24
N LEU A 148 -17.73 2.94 11.34
CA LEU A 148 -16.95 1.73 11.52
C LEU A 148 -15.97 1.87 12.71
N PHE A 149 -15.19 2.94 12.76
CA PHE A 149 -14.15 3.08 13.78
C PHE A 149 -14.69 3.58 15.12
N VAL A 150 -15.52 4.65 15.12
CA VAL A 150 -16.03 5.25 16.36
C VAL A 150 -17.26 4.50 16.87
N GLY A 151 -18.21 4.20 15.98
CA GLY A 151 -19.46 3.53 16.35
C GLY A 151 -19.25 2.04 16.66
N TRP A 152 -18.56 1.32 15.79
CA TRP A 152 -18.45 -0.13 15.90
C TRP A 152 -17.22 -0.59 16.70
N ILE A 153 -16.04 -0.06 16.37
CA ILE A 153 -14.77 -0.48 17.00
C ILE A 153 -14.45 0.34 18.27
N LYS A 154 -15.15 1.46 18.52
CA LYS A 154 -14.86 2.42 19.62
C LYS A 154 -13.41 2.92 19.64
N LEU A 155 -12.77 2.93 18.48
CA LEU A 155 -11.44 3.51 18.29
C LEU A 155 -11.57 5.03 18.14
N SER A 156 -10.79 5.76 18.93
CA SER A 156 -10.67 7.21 18.82
C SER A 156 -9.86 7.56 17.57
N LEU A 157 -10.52 8.17 16.59
CA LEU A 157 -9.85 8.77 15.44
C LEU A 157 -9.24 10.12 15.87
N PRO A 158 -8.10 10.54 15.30
CA PRO A 158 -7.53 11.85 15.57
C PRO A 158 -8.53 12.95 15.18
N GLN A 159 -9.02 13.68 16.18
CA GLN A 159 -10.04 14.71 16.03
C GLN A 159 -9.44 16.05 15.54
N GLY A 160 -8.11 16.16 15.58
CA GLY A 160 -7.38 17.36 15.19
C GLY A 160 -7.44 18.44 16.26
N ILE A 161 -6.92 19.62 15.95
CA ILE A 161 -6.85 20.77 16.87
C ILE A 161 -8.17 21.55 16.89
N PHE A 162 -9.08 21.29 15.95
CA PHE A 162 -10.33 22.01 15.77
C PHE A 162 -11.57 21.30 16.37
N PHE A 163 -11.43 20.09 16.93
CA PHE A 163 -12.50 19.33 17.58
C PHE A 163 -12.01 18.50 18.76
#